data_AF-A0A538D929-F1
#
_entry.id   AF-A0A538D929-F1
#
_cell.length_a   1.000
_cell.length_b   1.000
_cell.length_c   1.000
_cell.angle_alpha   90.00
_cell.angle_beta   90.00
_cell.angle_gamma   90.00
#
_symmetry.space_group_name_H-M   'P 1'
#
loop_
_entity.id
_entity.type
_entity.pdbx_description
1 polymer ?
#
loop_
_entity_poly.entity_id
_entity_poly.type
_entity_poly.pdbx_seq_one_letter_code
_entity_poly.pdbx_strand_id
1 'polypeptide(L)'
;MSASPPAESKQIRARLDTAVVPAWDVGGMPGGLRVTPDSGWVDNRLEARRSYDRADSAASLARAGRVIGYQLVYDDAAETALRSGIGLQAFLTSVELFSSAKGASASLRGRLAFARGLENRSPQPGIRFGAV
;
A
#
# COMPACT_ATOMS: atom_id res chain seq x y z
N MET A 1 -25.69 6.31 19.55
CA MET A 1 -26.23 5.07 18.95
C MET A 1 -25.30 4.67 17.82
N SER A 2 -24.52 3.60 17.97
CA SER A 2 -23.57 3.17 16.95
C SER A 2 -24.30 2.23 15.99
N ALA A 3 -24.58 2.67 14.77
CA ALA A 3 -25.13 1.80 13.75
C ALA A 3 -24.06 0.78 13.35
N SER A 4 -24.37 -0.50 13.49
CA SER A 4 -23.56 -1.57 12.92
C SER A 4 -23.46 -1.35 11.40
N PRO A 5 -22.26 -1.47 10.80
CA PRO A 5 -22.12 -1.26 9.37
C PRO A 5 -22.97 -2.28 8.58
N PRO A 6 -23.47 -1.91 7.39
CA PRO A 6 -24.28 -2.80 6.55
C PRO A 6 -23.55 -4.13 6.27
N ALA A 7 -24.30 -5.22 6.16
CA ALA A 7 -23.75 -6.56 5.88
C ALA A 7 -22.88 -6.59 4.63
N GLU A 8 -23.23 -5.82 3.60
CA GLU A 8 -22.46 -5.65 2.36
C GLU A 8 -21.08 -5.03 2.61
N SER A 9 -20.98 -4.04 3.50
CA SER A 9 -19.70 -3.45 3.90
C SER A 9 -18.82 -4.45 4.66
N LYS A 10 -19.42 -5.36 5.43
CA LYS A 10 -18.68 -6.43 6.13
C LYS A 10 -18.19 -7.52 5.17
N GLN A 11 -18.95 -7.81 4.12
CA GLN A 11 -18.62 -8.81 3.10
C GLN A 11 -17.56 -8.31 2.12
N ILE A 12 -17.62 -7.03 1.72
CA ILE A 12 -16.53 -6.37 0.98
C ILE A 12 -15.25 -6.37 1.80
N ARG A 13 -15.37 -6.16 3.13
CA ARG A 13 -14.22 -6.25 4.03
C ARG A 13 -13.62 -7.67 4.03
N ALA A 14 -14.42 -8.69 4.28
CA ALA A 14 -13.95 -10.09 4.31
C ALA A 14 -13.48 -10.67 2.95
N ARG A 15 -13.40 -9.86 1.88
CA ARG A 15 -12.89 -10.28 0.56
C ARG A 15 -11.53 -9.70 0.23
N LEU A 16 -11.19 -8.49 0.72
CA LEU A 16 -9.92 -7.85 0.36
C LEU A 16 -8.75 -8.39 1.21
N ASP A 17 -9.01 -8.77 2.45
CA ASP A 17 -8.06 -9.50 3.30
C ASP A 17 -7.66 -10.86 2.71
N THR A 18 -8.56 -11.51 1.96
CA THR A 18 -8.26 -12.76 1.22
C THR A 18 -7.64 -12.53 -0.16
N ALA A 19 -7.71 -11.30 -0.69
CA ALA A 19 -7.23 -10.98 -2.05
C ALA A 19 -5.79 -10.44 -2.06
N VAL A 20 -5.26 -10.04 -0.90
CA VAL A 20 -3.82 -9.76 -0.78
C VAL A 20 -3.02 -11.05 -0.83
N VAL A 21 -1.88 -11.00 -1.49
CA VAL A 21 -1.01 -12.16 -1.67
C VAL A 21 -0.08 -12.29 -0.45
N PRO A 22 -0.11 -13.39 0.32
CA PRO A 22 0.84 -13.63 1.41
C PRO A 22 2.28 -13.77 0.90
N ALA A 23 3.27 -13.47 1.75
CA ALA A 23 4.69 -13.59 1.39
C ALA A 23 5.08 -15.00 0.91
N TRP A 24 4.42 -16.04 1.44
CA TRP A 24 4.67 -17.43 1.04
C TRP A 24 4.33 -17.72 -0.42
N ASP A 25 3.35 -17.00 -0.99
CA ASP A 25 2.88 -17.23 -2.36
C ASP A 25 3.71 -16.47 -3.41
N VAL A 26 4.59 -15.56 -3.00
CA VAL A 26 5.49 -14.79 -3.88
C VAL A 26 6.96 -15.24 -3.79
N GLY A 27 7.21 -16.43 -3.26
CA GLY A 27 8.57 -17.00 -3.14
C GLY A 27 9.11 -17.10 -1.71
N GLY A 28 8.26 -16.85 -0.70
CA GLY A 28 8.60 -17.00 0.71
C GLY A 28 9.02 -15.71 1.39
N MET A 29 9.11 -15.77 2.71
CA MET A 29 9.49 -14.63 3.54
C MET A 29 10.99 -14.69 3.86
N PRO A 30 11.78 -13.66 3.46
CA PRO A 30 13.16 -13.50 3.93
C PRO A 30 13.27 -13.59 5.46
N GLY A 31 14.36 -14.19 5.94
CA GLY A 31 14.62 -14.35 7.37
C GLY A 31 14.58 -13.01 8.10
N GLY A 32 13.86 -12.96 9.22
CA GLY A 32 13.73 -11.76 10.06
C GLY A 32 12.48 -10.90 9.78
N LEU A 33 11.91 -10.96 8.58
CA LEU A 33 10.69 -10.20 8.27
C LEU A 33 9.48 -10.74 9.05
N ARG A 34 8.65 -9.84 9.58
CA ARG A 34 7.40 -10.19 10.29
C ARG A 34 6.28 -9.26 9.88
N VAL A 35 5.05 -9.77 9.90
CA VAL A 35 3.85 -8.94 9.71
C VAL A 35 3.83 -7.83 10.75
N THR A 36 3.66 -6.58 10.32
CA THR A 36 3.68 -5.43 11.20
C THR A 36 2.27 -4.92 11.54
N PRO A 37 2.11 -4.10 12.59
CA PRO A 37 0.87 -3.39 12.89
C PRO A 37 0.39 -2.43 11.77
N ASP A 38 1.24 -2.12 10.78
CA ASP A 38 0.84 -1.32 9.62
C ASP A 38 0.03 -2.13 8.60
N SER A 39 -0.08 -3.45 8.78
CA SER A 39 -0.96 -4.32 8.01
C SER A 39 -2.41 -4.09 8.37
N GLY A 40 -3.30 -4.23 7.38
CA GLY A 40 -4.74 -4.14 7.56
C GLY A 40 -5.43 -3.17 6.61
N TRP A 41 -6.55 -2.63 7.08
CA TRP A 41 -7.43 -1.75 6.31
C TRP A 41 -6.84 -0.36 6.11
N VAL A 42 -6.89 0.13 4.87
CA VAL A 42 -6.39 1.45 4.48
C VAL A 42 -7.50 2.28 3.84
N ASP A 43 -8.08 3.19 4.62
CA ASP A 43 -9.00 4.19 4.10
C ASP A 43 -8.28 5.30 3.31
N ASN A 44 -9.03 6.17 2.63
CA ASN A 44 -8.45 7.24 1.82
C ASN A 44 -7.68 8.29 2.65
N ARG A 45 -7.96 8.43 3.95
CA ARG A 45 -7.23 9.36 4.83
C ARG A 45 -5.86 8.79 5.19
N LEU A 46 -5.79 7.51 5.52
CA LEU A 46 -4.54 6.82 5.81
C LEU A 46 -3.67 6.71 4.55
N GLU A 47 -4.26 6.35 3.41
CA GLU A 47 -3.58 6.31 2.10
C GLU A 47 -2.92 7.66 1.79
N ALA A 48 -3.69 8.75 1.83
CA ALA A 48 -3.17 10.08 1.55
C ALA A 48 -2.07 10.52 2.52
N ARG A 49 -2.13 10.12 3.80
CA ARG A 49 -1.08 10.41 4.79
C ARG A 49 0.22 9.68 4.52
N ARG A 50 0.15 8.49 3.92
CA ARG A 50 1.30 7.64 3.59
C ARG A 50 1.84 7.88 2.18
N SER A 51 1.10 8.59 1.32
CA SER A 51 1.53 8.89 -0.04
C SER A 51 2.69 9.88 -0.09
N TYR A 52 3.62 9.61 -1.01
CA TYR A 52 4.68 10.56 -1.37
C TYR A 52 4.23 11.58 -2.43
N ASP A 53 3.09 11.35 -3.09
CA ASP A 53 2.51 12.31 -4.02
C ASP A 53 1.78 13.41 -3.24
N ARG A 54 2.26 14.65 -3.34
CA ARG A 54 1.65 15.80 -2.66
C ARG A 54 0.26 16.15 -3.20
N ALA A 55 -0.13 15.64 -4.37
CA ALA A 55 -1.47 15.79 -4.90
C ALA A 55 -2.48 14.84 -4.22
N ASP A 56 -2.00 13.83 -3.49
CA ASP A 56 -2.87 12.90 -2.78
C ASP A 56 -3.46 13.53 -1.53
N SER A 57 -4.78 13.44 -1.46
CA SER A 57 -5.62 13.84 -0.34
C SER A 57 -6.78 12.85 -0.28
N ALA A 58 -7.41 12.69 0.88
CA ALA A 58 -8.59 11.83 0.99
C ALA A 58 -9.67 12.19 -0.04
N ALA A 59 -9.83 13.49 -0.32
CA ALA A 59 -10.79 14.01 -1.29
C ALA A 59 -10.39 13.78 -2.74
N SER A 60 -9.10 13.86 -3.10
CA SER A 60 -8.66 13.54 -4.47
C SER A 60 -8.75 12.05 -4.76
N LEU A 61 -8.37 11.20 -3.80
CA LEU A 61 -8.49 9.74 -3.92
C LEU A 61 -9.95 9.29 -4.05
N ALA A 62 -10.87 9.85 -3.25
CA ALA A 62 -12.29 9.59 -3.37
C ALA A 62 -12.84 10.03 -4.74
N ARG A 63 -12.44 11.22 -5.22
CA ARG A 63 -12.80 11.73 -6.56
C ARG A 63 -12.26 10.86 -7.68
N ALA A 64 -11.08 10.26 -7.49
CA ALA A 64 -10.51 9.28 -8.42
C ALA A 64 -11.21 7.90 -8.37
N GLY A 65 -12.16 7.72 -7.45
CA GLY A 65 -12.97 6.52 -7.32
C GLY A 65 -12.40 5.45 -6.39
N ARG A 66 -11.33 5.74 -5.62
CA ARG A 66 -10.82 4.81 -4.61
C ARG A 66 -11.81 4.69 -3.46
N VAL A 67 -12.20 3.46 -3.14
CA VAL A 67 -13.15 3.14 -2.07
C VAL A 67 -12.41 2.83 -0.78
N ILE A 68 -11.52 1.83 -0.80
CA ILE A 68 -10.74 1.36 0.35
C ILE A 68 -9.61 0.43 -0.15
N GLY A 69 -8.63 0.14 0.70
CA GLY A 69 -7.63 -0.91 0.44
C GLY A 69 -7.39 -1.81 1.66
N TYR A 70 -6.67 -2.90 1.42
CA TYR A 70 -6.10 -3.77 2.44
C TYR A 70 -4.64 -4.06 2.08
N GLN A 71 -3.76 -4.13 3.09
CA GLN A 71 -2.35 -4.41 2.89
C GLN A 71 -1.78 -5.40 3.91
N LEU A 72 -0.78 -6.17 3.48
CA LEU A 72 0.12 -6.93 4.35
C LEU A 72 1.52 -6.34 4.21
N VAL A 73 2.05 -5.85 5.33
CA VAL A 73 3.40 -5.29 5.42
C VAL A 73 4.24 -6.23 6.27
N TYR A 74 5.36 -6.65 5.71
CA TYR A 74 6.39 -7.45 6.36
C TYR A 74 7.63 -6.58 6.48
N ASP A 75 8.16 -6.42 7.68
CA ASP A 75 9.30 -5.54 7.93
C ASP A 75 10.33 -6.22 8.85
N ASP A 76 11.59 -5.86 8.67
CA ASP A 76 12.69 -6.22 9.54
C ASP A 76 12.73 -5.19 10.67
N ALA A 77 11.94 -5.44 11.71
CA ALA A 77 11.83 -4.56 12.88
C ALA A 77 13.17 -4.38 13.62
N ALA A 78 14.12 -5.30 13.39
CA ALA A 78 15.46 -5.16 13.92
C ALA A 78 16.33 -4.25 13.04
N GLU A 79 15.91 -3.80 11.86
CA GLU A 79 16.70 -2.99 10.91
C GLU A 79 18.04 -3.66 10.54
N THR A 80 18.07 -4.99 10.52
CA THR A 80 19.25 -5.77 10.19
C THR A 80 19.72 -5.45 8.77
N ALA A 81 18.79 -5.40 7.80
CA ALA A 81 19.10 -5.07 6.42
C ALA A 81 19.70 -3.66 6.25
N LEU A 82 19.21 -2.69 7.01
CA LEU A 82 19.74 -1.32 7.01
C LEU A 82 21.14 -1.26 7.65
N ARG A 83 21.34 -1.94 8.79
CA ARG A 83 22.65 -1.95 9.48
C ARG A 83 23.73 -2.70 8.72
N SER A 84 23.38 -3.81 8.07
CA SER A 84 24.33 -4.61 7.29
C SER A 84 24.57 -4.06 5.88
N GLY A 85 23.64 -3.24 5.37
CA GLY A 85 23.62 -2.79 3.98
C GLY A 85 23.24 -3.89 2.98
N ILE A 86 22.81 -5.07 3.45
CA ILE A 86 22.47 -6.24 2.62
C ILE A 86 21.16 -6.86 3.14
N GLY A 87 20.24 -7.15 2.22
CA GLY A 87 19.00 -7.86 2.50
C GLY A 87 17.76 -7.03 2.16
N LEU A 88 16.59 -7.54 2.55
CA LEU A 88 15.31 -6.86 2.36
C LEU A 88 14.87 -6.24 3.67
N GLN A 89 14.67 -4.92 3.69
CA GLN A 89 14.11 -4.23 4.85
C GLN A 89 12.61 -4.48 4.97
N ALA A 90 11.86 -4.28 3.89
CA ALA A 90 10.40 -4.44 3.91
C ALA A 90 9.86 -5.05 2.61
N PHE A 91 8.76 -5.78 2.74
CA PHE A 91 7.96 -6.34 1.66
C PHE A 91 6.48 -6.04 1.92
N LEU A 92 5.75 -5.65 0.89
CA LEU A 92 4.35 -5.24 0.98
C LEU A 92 3.56 -5.88 -0.15
N THR A 93 2.38 -6.41 0.17
CA THR A 93 1.32 -6.69 -0.80
C THR A 93 0.07 -5.91 -0.44
N SER A 94 -0.64 -5.41 -1.44
CA SER A 94 -1.87 -4.65 -1.23
C SER A 94 -2.87 -4.91 -2.32
N VAL A 95 -4.14 -4.72 -1.97
CA VAL A 95 -5.26 -4.69 -2.90
C VAL A 95 -6.08 -3.45 -2.62
N GLU A 96 -6.55 -2.80 -3.68
CA GLU A 96 -7.35 -1.59 -3.58
C GLU A 96 -8.62 -1.73 -4.41
N LEU A 97 -9.73 -1.32 -3.80
CA LEU A 97 -11.03 -1.31 -4.43
C LEU A 97 -11.32 0.07 -5.02
N PHE A 98 -11.78 0.06 -6.26
CA PHE A 98 -12.25 1.25 -6.96
C PHE A 98 -13.70 1.07 -7.38
N SER A 99 -14.43 2.18 -7.50
CA SER A 99 -15.82 2.20 -7.96
C SER A 99 -15.95 1.87 -9.45
N SER A 100 -14.85 1.85 -10.21
CA SER A 100 -14.83 1.46 -11.62
C SER A 100 -13.46 0.95 -12.05
N ALA A 101 -13.44 0.07 -13.06
CA ALA A 101 -12.21 -0.38 -13.71
C ALA A 101 -11.42 0.80 -14.30
N LYS A 102 -12.10 1.79 -14.89
CA LYS A 102 -11.49 3.01 -15.41
C LYS A 102 -10.73 3.76 -14.32
N GLY A 103 -11.32 3.91 -13.13
CA GLY A 103 -10.69 4.53 -11.96
C GLY A 103 -9.46 3.76 -11.50
N ALA A 104 -9.58 2.43 -11.35
CA ALA A 104 -8.45 1.57 -10.99
C ALA A 104 -7.28 1.70 -11.98
N SER A 105 -7.54 1.63 -13.29
CA SER A 105 -6.48 1.77 -14.31
C SER A 105 -5.88 3.17 -14.33
N ALA A 106 -6.67 4.22 -14.08
CA ALA A 106 -6.16 5.59 -13.99
C ALA A 106 -5.25 5.78 -12.78
N SER A 107 -5.65 5.25 -11.62
CA SER A 107 -4.83 5.27 -10.40
C SER A 107 -3.50 4.54 -10.60
N LEU A 108 -3.54 3.32 -11.16
CA LEU A 108 -2.30 2.57 -11.46
C LEU A 108 -1.38 3.34 -12.41
N ARG A 109 -1.91 3.91 -13.49
CA ARG A 109 -1.11 4.73 -14.42
C ARG A 109 -0.52 5.97 -13.73
N GLY A 110 -1.28 6.64 -12.87
CA GLY A 110 -0.81 7.80 -12.10
C GLY A 110 0.36 7.44 -11.20
N ARG A 111 0.24 6.34 -10.43
CA ARG A 111 1.31 5.85 -9.56
C ARG A 111 2.57 5.44 -10.33
N LEU A 112 2.42 4.75 -11.46
CA LEU A 112 3.55 4.40 -12.32
C LEU A 112 4.23 5.66 -12.90
N ALA A 113 3.45 6.65 -13.33
CA ALA A 113 3.99 7.92 -13.82
C ALA A 113 4.73 8.69 -12.73
N PHE A 114 4.18 8.73 -11.51
CA PHE A 114 4.82 9.34 -10.34
C PHE A 114 6.14 8.64 -10.00
N ALA A 115 6.13 7.29 -9.90
CA ALA A 115 7.33 6.51 -9.61
C ALA A 115 8.44 6.72 -10.66
N ARG A 116 8.09 6.71 -11.95
CA ARG A 116 9.04 7.04 -13.04
C ARG A 116 9.55 8.47 -12.95
N GLY A 117 8.69 9.42 -12.58
CA GLY A 117 9.08 10.81 -12.35
C GLY A 117 10.05 10.98 -11.16
N LEU A 118 10.12 9.99 -10.27
CA LEU A 118 11.07 9.94 -9.16
C LEU A 118 12.35 9.18 -9.47
N GLU A 119 12.48 8.55 -10.63
CA GLU A 119 13.70 7.84 -11.01
C GLU A 119 14.91 8.80 -10.97
N ASN A 120 15.96 8.40 -10.26
CA ASN A 120 17.14 9.24 -9.97
C ASN A 120 16.83 10.57 -9.24
N ARG A 121 15.64 10.69 -8.65
CA ARG A 121 15.20 11.83 -7.86
C ARG A 121 14.77 11.36 -6.46
N SER A 122 14.69 12.34 -5.56
CA SER A 122 14.37 12.13 -4.16
C SER A 122 13.11 12.92 -3.84
N PRO A 123 11.99 12.28 -3.42
CA PRO A 123 10.81 13.03 -3.02
C PRO A 123 11.01 13.74 -1.67
N GLN A 124 11.96 13.26 -0.86
CA GLN A 124 12.35 13.84 0.43
C GLN A 124 13.77 13.39 0.82
N PRO A 125 14.51 14.19 1.63
CA PRO A 125 15.85 13.85 2.07
C PRO A 125 15.96 12.42 2.62
N GLY A 126 16.99 11.69 2.19
CA GLY A 126 17.23 10.31 2.61
C GLY A 126 16.50 9.24 1.81
N ILE A 127 15.59 9.59 0.89
CA ILE A 127 14.91 8.63 0.00
C ILE A 127 15.45 8.73 -1.42
N ARG A 128 15.77 7.59 -2.05
CA ARG A 128 16.09 7.51 -3.48
C ARG A 128 15.25 6.41 -4.13
N PHE A 129 14.64 6.71 -5.26
CA PHE A 129 13.94 5.70 -6.06
C PHE A 129 14.94 5.10 -7.04
N GLY A 130 15.09 3.77 -6.99
CA GLY A 130 15.79 3.02 -8.03
C GLY A 130 14.99 2.99 -9.34
N ALA A 131 15.64 2.54 -10.41
CA ALA A 131 14.95 2.27 -11.67
C ALA A 131 13.86 1.21 -11.45
N VAL A 132 12.68 1.43 -12.03
CA VAL A 132 11.56 0.48 -12.06
C VAL A 132 11.47 -0.15 -13.43
#